data_AF-A0A7S1KBE6-F1
#
_entry.id   AF-A0A7S1KBE6-F1
#
_cell.length_a   1.000
_cell.length_b   1.000
_cell.length_c   1.000
_cell.angle_alpha   90.00
_cell.angle_beta   90.00
_cell.angle_gamma   90.00
#
_symmetry.space_group_name_H-M   'P 1'
#
loop_
_entity.id
_entity.type
_entity.pdbx_description
1 polymer ?
#
loop_
_entity_poly.entity_id
_entity_poly.type
_entity_poly.pdbx_seq_one_letter_code
_entity_poly.pdbx_strand_id
1 'polypeptide(L)'
;MFSISSPTSCRSREQSVSPEPPPTEVQLRKMLQVLKADTKQLELGIAALRTNCDKTTASLRPLEDEHDELLQEATKGLTRERLAALSDPKAVHDFKRQIKERQQQLLALFAVASMLHALVAIKWGSLRYFDKPPTIVCFPCKHPSLCAACYGGLLRCHEAAKREKQRLERAHRRLPDDVRRDAVLRCPYCRATAEYASVASTSRLRYSWGEEGGSCTVLVVRKLDCLSVLAVLAACITASAAQGSSH
;
A
#
# COMPACT_ATOMS: atom_id res chain seq x y z
N MET A 1 -40.08 39.81 -17.93
CA MET A 1 -41.03 38.89 -17.26
C MET A 1 -40.27 38.21 -16.13
N PHE A 2 -40.53 38.61 -14.89
CA PHE A 2 -39.85 38.07 -13.71
C PHE A 2 -40.62 36.83 -13.21
N SER A 3 -39.99 35.67 -13.26
CA SER A 3 -40.51 34.45 -12.63
C SER A 3 -40.23 34.50 -11.13
N ILE A 4 -41.31 34.56 -10.35
CA ILE A 4 -41.31 34.49 -8.89
C ILE A 4 -41.13 33.01 -8.51
N SER A 5 -40.04 32.69 -7.82
CA SER A 5 -39.83 31.37 -7.22
C SER A 5 -40.36 31.36 -5.80
N SER A 6 -41.33 30.48 -5.54
CA SER A 6 -41.89 30.22 -4.21
C SER A 6 -40.82 29.68 -3.24
N PRO A 7 -40.83 30.08 -1.95
CA PRO A 7 -40.00 29.44 -0.94
C PRO A 7 -40.61 28.10 -0.53
N THR A 8 -39.87 27.00 -0.77
CA THR A 8 -40.15 25.68 -0.22
C THR A 8 -39.93 25.73 1.30
N SER A 9 -41.02 25.56 2.04
CA SER A 9 -41.04 25.42 3.50
C SER A 9 -40.21 24.21 3.94
N CYS A 10 -39.06 24.47 4.56
CA CYS A 10 -38.25 23.46 5.24
C CYS A 10 -38.98 23.02 6.51
N ARG A 11 -39.87 22.05 6.39
CA ARG A 11 -40.52 21.39 7.52
C ARG A 11 -39.47 20.53 8.24
N SER A 12 -38.83 21.09 9.28
CA SER A 12 -38.03 20.34 10.24
C SER A 12 -38.91 19.25 10.84
N ARG A 13 -38.69 18.00 10.42
CA ARG A 13 -39.26 16.83 11.06
C ARG A 13 -38.49 16.64 12.35
N GLU A 14 -38.97 17.24 13.43
CA GLU A 14 -38.58 16.91 14.80
C GLU A 14 -38.87 15.42 14.98
N GLN A 15 -37.82 14.62 14.88
CA GLN A 15 -37.86 13.21 15.21
C GLN A 15 -38.03 13.16 16.72
N SER A 16 -39.25 12.92 17.16
CA SER A 16 -39.63 12.70 18.56
C SER A 16 -38.79 11.55 19.11
N VAL A 17 -37.64 11.87 19.70
CA VAL A 17 -36.83 10.94 20.47
C VAL A 17 -37.63 10.64 21.73
N SER A 18 -38.29 9.49 21.73
CA SER A 18 -38.91 8.93 22.93
C SER A 18 -37.86 8.92 24.05
N PRO A 19 -38.13 9.48 25.23
CA PRO A 19 -37.18 9.45 26.34
C PRO A 19 -37.06 8.00 26.80
N GLU A 20 -35.92 7.37 26.46
CA GLU A 20 -35.54 6.11 27.06
C GLU A 20 -35.45 6.33 28.58
N PRO A 21 -36.07 5.48 29.42
CA PRO A 21 -36.04 5.68 30.86
C PRO A 21 -34.58 5.68 31.32
N PRO A 22 -34.19 6.60 32.22
CA PRO A 22 -32.81 6.70 32.67
C PRO A 22 -32.35 5.36 33.25
N PRO A 23 -31.13 4.91 32.93
CA PRO A 23 -30.63 3.62 33.38
C PRO A 23 -30.71 3.52 34.90
N THR A 24 -31.29 2.41 35.37
CA THR A 24 -31.46 2.15 36.80
C THR A 24 -30.10 1.96 37.48
N GLU A 25 -30.02 2.23 38.78
CA GLU A 25 -28.78 2.07 39.55
C GLU A 25 -28.16 0.66 39.40
N VAL A 26 -29.01 -0.37 39.33
CA VAL A 26 -28.58 -1.76 39.12
C VAL A 26 -27.94 -1.94 37.74
N GLN A 27 -28.51 -1.33 36.70
CA GLN A 27 -27.93 -1.33 35.35
C GLN A 27 -26.58 -0.61 35.33
N LEU A 28 -26.46 0.54 35.98
CA LEU A 28 -25.19 1.28 36.08
C LEU A 28 -24.11 0.48 36.81
N ARG A 29 -24.46 -0.16 37.94
CA ARG A 29 -23.52 -1.04 38.66
C ARG A 29 -23.07 -2.22 37.81
N LYS A 30 -23.99 -2.84 37.04
CA LYS A 30 -23.67 -3.92 36.11
C LYS A 30 -22.74 -3.45 34.99
N MET A 31 -23.04 -2.32 34.36
CA MET A 31 -22.20 -1.71 33.34
C MET A 31 -20.80 -1.40 33.86
N LEU A 32 -20.70 -0.85 35.08
CA LEU A 32 -19.43 -0.55 35.72
C LEU A 32 -18.61 -1.82 36.00
N GLN A 33 -19.25 -2.92 36.40
CA GLN A 33 -18.56 -4.21 36.55
C GLN A 33 -18.05 -4.75 35.21
N VAL A 34 -18.84 -4.67 34.15
CA VAL A 34 -18.43 -5.07 32.79
C VAL A 34 -17.24 -4.23 32.32
N LEU A 35 -17.33 -2.91 32.42
CA LEU A 35 -16.24 -2.01 32.02
C LEU A 35 -14.95 -2.27 32.82
N LYS A 36 -15.05 -2.59 34.12
CA LYS A 36 -13.88 -3.00 34.92
C LYS A 36 -13.27 -4.30 34.44
N ALA A 37 -14.08 -5.29 34.05
CA ALA A 37 -13.60 -6.54 33.49
C ALA A 37 -12.92 -6.31 32.13
N ASP A 38 -13.55 -5.53 31.25
CA ASP A 38 -13.03 -5.17 29.93
C ASP A 38 -11.70 -4.40 30.05
N THR A 39 -11.61 -3.46 31.00
CA THR A 39 -10.37 -2.72 31.27
C THR A 39 -9.23 -3.67 31.63
N LYS A 40 -9.47 -4.60 32.56
CA LYS A 40 -8.46 -5.60 32.95
C LYS A 40 -8.08 -6.51 31.78
N GLN A 41 -9.04 -6.90 30.94
CA GLN A 41 -8.78 -7.73 29.76
C GLN A 41 -7.92 -6.98 28.72
N LEU A 42 -8.20 -5.69 28.49
CA LEU A 42 -7.41 -4.85 27.61
C LEU A 42 -5.99 -4.63 28.15
N GLU A 43 -5.83 -4.41 29.45
CA GLU A 43 -4.52 -4.29 30.11
C GLU A 43 -3.67 -5.57 29.92
N LEU A 44 -4.27 -6.75 30.12
CA LEU A 44 -3.62 -8.02 29.84
C LEU A 44 -3.26 -8.18 28.36
N GLY A 45 -4.16 -7.78 27.45
CA GLY A 45 -3.92 -7.79 26.01
C GLY A 45 -2.75 -6.88 25.61
N ILE A 46 -2.67 -5.67 26.17
CA ILE A 46 -1.56 -4.73 25.95
C ILE A 46 -0.24 -5.32 26.47
N ALA A 47 -0.23 -5.92 27.65
CA ALA A 47 0.96 -6.56 28.21
C ALA A 47 1.46 -7.74 27.35
N ALA A 48 0.53 -8.55 26.84
CA ALA A 48 0.85 -9.65 25.92
C ALA A 48 1.40 -9.13 24.58
N LEU A 49 0.80 -8.08 24.02
CA LEU A 49 1.28 -7.44 22.79
C LEU A 49 2.68 -6.85 22.97
N ARG A 50 2.96 -6.17 24.08
CA ARG A 50 4.30 -5.65 24.40
C ARG A 50 5.34 -6.76 24.43
N THR A 51 5.06 -7.84 25.15
CA THR A 51 5.94 -9.03 25.19
C THR A 51 6.20 -9.60 23.79
N ASN A 52 5.18 -9.65 22.93
CA ASN A 52 5.34 -10.12 21.56
C ASN A 52 6.17 -9.15 20.71
N CYS A 53 5.96 -7.84 20.84
CA CYS A 53 6.79 -6.83 20.19
C CYS A 53 8.26 -6.94 20.62
N ASP A 54 8.52 -7.15 21.91
CA ASP A 54 9.88 -7.33 22.43
C ASP A 54 10.53 -8.59 21.83
N LYS A 55 9.78 -9.70 21.75
CA LYS A 55 10.24 -10.95 21.10
C LYS A 55 10.53 -10.76 19.62
N THR A 56 9.63 -10.09 18.88
CA THR A 56 9.85 -9.83 17.45
C THR A 56 11.04 -8.91 17.23
N THR A 57 11.20 -7.87 18.05
CA THR A 57 12.36 -6.96 18.00
C THR A 57 13.66 -7.72 18.31
N ALA A 58 13.65 -8.59 19.31
CA ALA A 58 14.79 -9.46 19.61
C ALA A 58 15.11 -10.43 18.46
N SER A 59 14.10 -10.93 17.74
CA SER A 59 14.32 -11.77 16.55
C SER A 59 14.78 -11.01 15.31
N LEU A 60 14.53 -9.69 15.24
CA LEU A 60 14.97 -8.84 14.14
C LEU A 60 16.45 -8.45 14.27
N ARG A 61 16.93 -8.21 15.49
CA ARG A 61 18.34 -7.86 15.76
C ARG A 61 19.38 -8.74 15.04
N PRO A 62 19.34 -10.08 15.11
CA PRO A 62 20.33 -10.90 14.40
C PRO A 62 20.25 -10.75 12.88
N LEU A 63 19.07 -10.46 12.32
CA LEU A 63 18.91 -10.22 10.88
C LEU A 63 19.45 -8.84 10.47
N GLU A 64 19.31 -7.84 11.34
CA GLU A 64 19.93 -6.52 11.15
C GLU A 64 21.47 -6.61 11.22
N ASP A 65 21.99 -7.36 12.20
CA ASP A 65 23.43 -7.63 12.33
C ASP A 65 23.97 -8.36 11.08
N GLU A 66 23.28 -9.39 10.59
CA GLU A 66 23.66 -10.12 9.36
C GLU A 66 23.60 -9.21 8.12
N HIS A 67 22.58 -8.35 8.04
CA HIS A 67 22.46 -7.39 6.95
C HIS A 67 23.63 -6.40 6.94
N ASP A 68 24.02 -5.88 8.10
CA ASP A 68 25.13 -4.94 8.23
C ASP A 68 26.48 -5.62 7.94
N GLU A 69 26.66 -6.88 8.36
CA GLU A 69 27.82 -7.70 7.99
C GLU A 69 27.89 -7.89 6.47
N LEU A 70 26.77 -8.26 5.83
CA LEU A 70 26.69 -8.42 4.38
C LEU A 70 26.93 -7.11 3.64
N LEU A 71 26.49 -5.97 4.17
CA LEU A 71 26.79 -4.64 3.61
C LEU A 71 28.27 -4.29 3.74
N GLN A 72 28.90 -4.58 4.88
CA GLN A 72 30.34 -4.40 5.07
C GLN A 72 31.13 -5.27 4.08
N GLU A 73 30.70 -6.52 3.89
CA GLU A 73 31.36 -7.41 2.94
C GLU A 73 31.14 -6.96 1.48
N ALA A 74 29.94 -6.47 1.16
CA ALA A 74 29.65 -5.90 -0.16
C ALA A 74 30.45 -4.63 -0.46
N THR A 75 30.67 -3.78 0.56
CA THR A 75 31.45 -2.53 0.41
C THR A 75 32.94 -2.76 0.26
N LYS A 76 33.48 -3.90 0.75
CA LYS A 76 34.84 -4.35 0.40
C LYS A 76 34.99 -4.62 -1.11
N GLY A 77 33.87 -4.81 -1.82
CA GLY A 77 33.83 -4.98 -3.27
C GLY A 77 34.53 -6.24 -3.77
N LEU A 78 34.73 -6.34 -5.08
CA LEU A 78 35.69 -7.29 -5.64
C LEU A 78 37.10 -6.74 -5.38
N THR A 79 37.73 -7.20 -4.30
CA THR A 79 39.12 -6.82 -4.02
C THR A 79 40.04 -7.26 -5.17
N ARG A 80 41.14 -6.53 -5.34
CA ARG A 80 42.16 -6.89 -6.33
C ARG A 80 42.69 -8.31 -6.13
N GLU A 81 42.78 -8.78 -4.88
CA GLU A 81 43.18 -10.17 -4.60
C GLU A 81 42.14 -11.19 -5.08
N ARG A 82 40.84 -10.93 -4.89
CA ARG A 82 39.78 -11.83 -5.39
C ARG A 82 39.74 -11.86 -6.92
N LEU A 83 39.97 -10.72 -7.58
CA LEU A 83 40.12 -10.66 -9.03
C LEU A 83 41.38 -11.42 -9.50
N ALA A 84 42.50 -11.29 -8.78
CA ALA A 84 43.74 -12.01 -9.09
C ALA A 84 43.61 -13.52 -8.85
N ALA A 85 42.78 -13.95 -7.88
CA ALA A 85 42.48 -15.35 -7.62
C ALA A 85 41.57 -15.99 -8.69
N LEU A 86 40.88 -15.18 -9.51
CA LEU A 86 40.10 -15.64 -10.66
C LEU A 86 40.97 -15.80 -11.92
N SER A 87 42.18 -16.34 -11.76
CA SER A 87 43.14 -16.56 -12.85
C SER A 87 42.79 -17.77 -13.74
N ASP A 88 41.87 -18.63 -13.30
CA ASP A 88 41.39 -19.81 -14.03
C ASP A 88 39.99 -19.56 -14.62
N PRO A 89 39.76 -19.81 -15.93
CA PRO A 89 38.43 -19.79 -16.54
C PRO A 89 37.36 -20.57 -15.77
N LYS A 90 37.72 -21.69 -15.12
CA LYS A 90 36.78 -22.46 -14.29
C LYS A 90 36.33 -21.67 -13.06
N ALA A 91 37.26 -21.00 -12.38
CA ALA A 91 36.98 -20.17 -11.21
C ALA A 91 36.05 -18.99 -11.56
N VAL A 92 36.23 -18.39 -12.74
CA VAL A 92 35.34 -17.33 -13.25
C VAL A 92 33.93 -17.86 -13.48
N HIS A 93 33.78 -19.05 -14.06
CA HIS A 93 32.48 -19.66 -14.30
C HIS A 93 31.76 -20.02 -12.98
N ASP A 94 32.49 -20.59 -12.02
CA ASP A 94 31.96 -20.90 -10.69
C ASP A 94 31.52 -19.63 -9.94
N PHE A 95 32.30 -18.55 -10.02
CA PHE A 95 31.93 -17.25 -9.45
C PHE A 95 30.67 -16.66 -10.09
N LYS A 96 30.56 -16.74 -11.42
CA LYS A 96 29.34 -16.32 -12.16
C LYS A 96 28.11 -17.13 -11.74
N ARG A 97 28.26 -18.44 -11.49
CA ARG A 97 27.18 -19.29 -10.98
C ARG A 97 26.74 -18.83 -9.58
N GLN A 98 27.69 -18.58 -8.67
CA GLN A 98 27.39 -18.10 -7.32
C GLN A 98 26.65 -16.75 -7.33
N ILE A 99 27.04 -15.80 -8.19
CA ILE A 99 26.32 -14.52 -8.33
C ILE A 99 24.86 -14.76 -8.72
N LYS A 100 24.61 -15.64 -9.70
CA LYS A 100 23.24 -15.97 -10.13
C LYS A 100 22.42 -16.61 -9.01
N GLU A 101 22.99 -17.55 -8.27
CA GLU A 101 22.31 -18.19 -7.13
C GLU A 101 21.96 -17.16 -6.04
N ARG A 102 22.91 -16.28 -5.66
CA ARG A 102 22.68 -15.23 -4.67
C ARG A 102 21.63 -14.22 -5.13
N GLN A 103 21.62 -13.84 -6.41
CA GLN A 103 20.57 -13.00 -6.97
C GLN A 103 19.19 -13.65 -6.88
N GLN A 104 19.08 -14.95 -7.16
CA GLN A 104 17.83 -15.69 -7.01
C GLN A 104 17.36 -15.74 -5.55
N GLN A 105 18.28 -15.97 -4.61
CA GLN A 105 17.97 -15.94 -3.17
C GLN A 105 17.45 -14.56 -2.74
N LEU A 106 18.09 -13.47 -3.18
CA LEU A 106 17.65 -12.10 -2.90
C LEU A 106 16.24 -11.83 -3.45
N LEU A 107 15.95 -12.25 -4.68
CA LEU A 107 14.61 -12.11 -5.27
C LEU A 107 13.57 -12.91 -4.50
N ALA A 108 13.90 -14.11 -4.02
CA ALA A 108 13.01 -14.92 -3.19
C ALA A 108 12.71 -14.25 -1.84
N LEU A 109 13.74 -13.75 -1.15
CA LEU A 109 13.57 -12.99 0.10
C LEU A 109 12.73 -11.73 -0.11
N PHE A 110 12.98 -11.00 -1.20
CA PHE A 110 12.18 -9.82 -1.56
C PHE A 110 10.70 -10.16 -1.78
N ALA A 111 10.40 -11.30 -2.43
CA ALA A 111 9.03 -11.76 -2.61
C ALA A 111 8.35 -12.10 -1.27
N VAL A 112 9.06 -12.77 -0.35
CA VAL A 112 8.56 -13.07 1.00
C VAL A 112 8.31 -11.79 1.79
N ALA A 113 9.26 -10.85 1.80
CA ALA A 113 9.12 -9.57 2.48
C ALA A 113 7.92 -8.76 1.93
N SER A 114 7.76 -8.74 0.61
CA SER A 114 6.62 -8.09 -0.05
C SER A 114 5.28 -8.73 0.35
N MET A 115 5.23 -10.06 0.43
CA MET A 115 4.05 -10.79 0.87
C MET A 115 3.71 -10.51 2.34
N LEU A 116 4.71 -10.54 3.23
CA LEU A 116 4.53 -10.20 4.64
C LEU A 116 4.06 -8.76 4.81
N HIS A 117 4.62 -7.84 4.04
CA HIS A 117 4.18 -6.44 4.06
C HIS A 117 2.72 -6.30 3.62
N ALA A 118 2.30 -7.02 2.59
CA ALA A 118 0.89 -7.06 2.17
C ALA A 118 -0.03 -7.69 3.24
N LEU A 119 0.40 -8.77 3.89
CA LEU A 119 -0.36 -9.41 4.98
C LEU A 119 -0.51 -8.50 6.19
N VAL A 120 0.54 -7.77 6.57
CA VAL A 120 0.48 -6.76 7.63
C VAL A 120 -0.50 -5.64 7.25
N ALA A 121 -0.45 -5.15 6.02
CA ALA A 121 -1.38 -4.13 5.53
C ALA A 121 -2.84 -4.59 5.59
N ILE A 122 -3.12 -5.85 5.24
CA ILE A 122 -4.47 -6.44 5.31
C ILE A 122 -4.91 -6.65 6.76
N LYS A 123 -4.07 -7.27 7.60
CA LYS A 123 -4.42 -7.66 8.98
C LYS A 123 -4.67 -6.46 9.89
N TRP A 124 -3.90 -5.39 9.70
CA TRP A 124 -4.00 -4.19 10.53
C TRP A 124 -4.84 -3.08 9.88
N GLY A 125 -5.49 -3.36 8.74
CA GLY A 125 -6.43 -2.47 8.06
C GLY A 125 -5.86 -1.08 7.73
N SER A 126 -4.53 -0.96 7.72
CA SER A 126 -3.91 0.35 7.79
C SER A 126 -2.45 0.29 7.36
N LEU A 127 -2.22 0.62 6.10
CA LEU A 127 -1.02 1.32 5.68
C LEU A 127 -1.05 2.70 6.36
N ARG A 128 -0.78 2.77 7.68
CA ARG A 128 -0.51 4.05 8.36
C ARG A 128 0.87 4.55 7.95
N TYR A 129 1.00 4.91 6.68
CA TYR A 129 2.05 5.80 6.20
C TYR A 129 1.47 7.14 5.74
N PHE A 130 0.31 7.50 6.29
CA PHE A 130 -0.19 8.85 6.19
C PHE A 130 -0.81 9.26 7.52
N ASP A 131 -0.06 10.03 8.32
CA ASP A 131 -0.61 10.81 9.44
C ASP A 131 -1.71 11.79 8.99
N LYS A 132 -1.91 11.94 7.67
CA LYS A 132 -2.92 12.79 7.05
C LYS A 132 -3.80 11.96 6.12
N PRO A 133 -5.13 11.98 6.25
CA PRO A 133 -6.01 11.22 5.37
C PRO A 133 -5.72 11.53 3.89
N PRO A 134 -5.90 10.55 2.98
CA PRO A 134 -5.76 10.80 1.56
C PRO A 134 -6.69 11.95 1.17
N THR A 135 -6.06 13.03 0.75
CA THR A 135 -6.74 14.29 0.42
C THR A 135 -6.97 14.40 -1.07
N ILE A 136 -6.43 13.51 -1.89
CA ILE A 136 -6.50 13.62 -3.35
C ILE A 136 -7.38 12.52 -3.95
N VAL A 137 -8.32 12.93 -4.81
CA VAL A 137 -9.20 12.04 -5.57
C VAL A 137 -8.85 12.15 -7.04
N CYS A 138 -8.57 11.01 -7.69
CA CYS A 138 -8.26 10.94 -9.12
C CYS A 138 -9.54 10.72 -9.95
N PHE A 139 -9.75 11.53 -10.99
CA PHE A 139 -10.89 11.41 -11.90
C PHE A 139 -10.49 10.68 -13.19
N PRO A 140 -11.36 9.84 -13.78
CA PRO A 140 -12.78 9.67 -13.44
C PRO A 140 -13.09 8.63 -12.36
N CYS A 141 -12.09 7.86 -11.90
CA CYS A 141 -12.33 6.69 -11.05
C CYS A 141 -12.78 7.00 -9.61
N LYS A 142 -12.65 8.26 -9.16
CA LYS A 142 -13.06 8.77 -7.84
C LYS A 142 -12.45 8.03 -6.64
N HIS A 143 -11.36 7.29 -6.83
CA HIS A 143 -10.66 6.65 -5.72
C HIS A 143 -9.85 7.68 -4.93
N PRO A 144 -9.97 7.73 -3.60
CA PRO A 144 -9.02 8.43 -2.75
C PRO A 144 -7.68 7.70 -2.84
N SER A 145 -6.63 8.38 -3.29
CA SER A 145 -5.38 7.70 -3.67
C SER A 145 -4.21 8.02 -2.74
N LEU A 146 -3.91 9.30 -2.54
CA LEU A 146 -2.68 9.75 -1.87
C LEU A 146 -2.94 11.00 -1.02
N CYS A 147 -2.05 11.27 -0.06
CA CYS A 147 -1.96 12.59 0.55
C CYS A 147 -1.41 13.62 -0.46
N ALA A 148 -1.66 14.91 -0.21
CA ALA A 148 -1.19 16.00 -1.07
C ALA A 148 0.32 15.97 -1.36
N ALA A 149 1.16 15.62 -0.36
CA ALA A 149 2.61 15.55 -0.53
C ALA A 149 3.04 14.43 -1.49
N CYS A 150 2.50 13.22 -1.30
CA CYS A 150 2.80 12.07 -2.17
C CYS A 150 2.25 12.25 -3.58
N TYR A 151 1.05 12.85 -3.71
CA TYR A 151 0.53 13.23 -5.02
C TYR A 151 1.44 14.27 -5.70
N GLY A 152 1.96 15.25 -4.96
CA GLY A 152 2.93 16.21 -5.48
C GLY A 152 4.22 15.54 -5.97
N GLY A 153 4.70 14.50 -5.28
CA GLY A 153 5.81 13.66 -5.74
C GLY A 153 5.51 12.96 -7.07
N LEU A 154 4.36 12.28 -7.14
CA LEU A 154 3.89 11.60 -8.36
C LEU A 154 3.80 12.58 -9.55
N LEU A 155 3.24 13.77 -9.32
CA LEU A 155 3.07 14.79 -10.35
C LEU A 155 4.42 15.30 -10.88
N ARG A 156 5.41 15.51 -10.01
CA ARG A 156 6.77 15.88 -10.44
C ARG A 156 7.41 14.82 -11.33
N CYS A 157 7.29 13.54 -10.96
CA CYS A 157 7.79 12.44 -11.77
C CYS A 157 7.08 12.37 -13.12
N HIS A 158 5.75 12.52 -13.13
CA HIS A 158 4.95 12.56 -14.35
C HIS A 158 5.40 13.67 -15.31
N GLU A 159 5.56 14.90 -14.83
CA GLU A 159 5.99 16.03 -15.66
C GLU A 159 7.45 15.90 -16.13
N ALA A 160 8.33 15.27 -15.33
CA ALA A 160 9.68 14.94 -15.76
C ALA A 160 9.66 13.89 -16.90
N ALA A 161 8.91 12.80 -16.73
CA ALA A 161 8.75 11.74 -17.73
C ALA A 161 8.10 12.26 -19.02
N LYS A 162 7.11 13.16 -18.92
CA LYS A 162 6.47 13.80 -20.07
C LYS A 162 7.45 14.64 -20.89
N ARG A 163 8.31 15.43 -20.22
CA ARG A 163 9.38 16.21 -20.89
C ARG A 163 10.40 15.30 -21.56
N GLU A 164 10.83 14.24 -20.86
CA GLU A 164 11.80 13.29 -21.40
C GLU A 164 11.23 12.51 -22.59
N LYS A 165 9.98 12.09 -22.51
CA LYS A 165 9.24 11.50 -23.63
C LYS A 165 9.28 12.39 -24.86
N GLN A 166 8.91 13.67 -24.72
CA GLN A 166 8.92 14.63 -25.83
C GLN A 166 10.32 14.82 -26.42
N ARG A 167 11.36 14.87 -25.57
CA ARG A 167 12.76 14.98 -26.01
C ARG A 167 13.19 13.76 -26.83
N LEU A 168 12.86 12.55 -26.38
CA LEU A 168 13.19 11.31 -27.06
C LEU A 168 12.42 11.13 -28.37
N GLU A 169 11.14 11.52 -28.40
CA GLU A 169 10.31 11.50 -29.61
C GLU A 169 10.86 12.45 -30.68
N ARG A 170 11.26 13.67 -30.31
CA ARG A 170 11.92 14.62 -31.23
C ARG A 170 13.26 14.12 -31.76
N ALA A 171 13.98 13.34 -30.96
CA ALA A 171 15.24 12.73 -31.34
C ALA A 171 15.05 11.40 -32.10
N HIS A 172 13.82 10.98 -32.38
CA HIS A 172 13.47 9.67 -32.97
C HIS A 172 14.12 8.48 -32.24
N ARG A 173 14.29 8.58 -30.92
CA ARG A 173 14.87 7.52 -30.09
C ARG A 173 13.77 6.65 -29.48
N ARG A 174 14.10 5.38 -29.21
CA ARG A 174 13.22 4.47 -28.47
C ARG A 174 12.96 5.02 -27.06
N LEU A 175 11.71 5.00 -26.63
CA LEU A 175 11.31 5.39 -25.28
C LEU A 175 11.60 4.25 -24.30
N PRO A 176 12.34 4.52 -23.21
CA PRO A 176 12.44 3.62 -22.05
C PRO A 176 11.06 3.31 -21.44
N ASP A 177 10.92 2.14 -20.81
CA ASP A 177 9.63 1.64 -20.30
C ASP A 177 9.11 2.42 -19.09
N ASP A 178 10.01 2.89 -18.24
CA ASP A 178 9.75 3.80 -17.11
C ASP A 178 9.22 5.15 -17.61
N VAL A 179 9.90 5.77 -18.57
CA VAL A 179 9.45 7.03 -19.18
C VAL A 179 8.07 6.86 -19.83
N ARG A 180 7.85 5.76 -20.56
CA ARG A 180 6.56 5.45 -21.19
C ARG A 180 5.44 5.27 -20.16
N ARG A 181 5.74 4.64 -19.02
CA ARG A 181 4.80 4.40 -17.92
C ARG A 181 4.43 5.69 -17.21
N ASP A 182 5.42 6.50 -16.87
CA ASP A 182 5.25 7.67 -16.00
C ASP A 182 4.80 8.91 -16.79
N ALA A 183 5.02 8.95 -18.10
CA ALA A 183 4.51 10.01 -18.98
C ALA A 183 2.97 10.01 -19.12
N VAL A 184 2.27 9.02 -18.57
CA VAL A 184 0.81 9.00 -18.48
C VAL A 184 0.41 9.05 -17.01
N LEU A 185 -0.27 10.12 -16.59
CA LEU A 185 -0.75 10.22 -15.21
C LEU A 185 -1.83 9.15 -14.99
N ARG A 186 -1.60 8.27 -14.01
CA ARG A 186 -2.52 7.17 -13.68
C ARG A 186 -2.90 7.25 -12.21
N CYS A 187 -4.13 6.82 -11.90
CA CYS A 187 -4.55 6.61 -10.53
C CYS A 187 -3.68 5.52 -9.89
N PRO A 188 -3.02 5.78 -8.75
CA PRO A 188 -2.22 4.77 -8.04
C PRO A 188 -3.01 3.53 -7.64
N TYR A 189 -4.31 3.68 -7.40
CA TYR A 189 -5.18 2.61 -6.92
C TYR A 189 -5.65 1.70 -8.05
N CYS A 190 -6.36 2.23 -9.05
CA CYS A 190 -6.96 1.42 -10.11
C CYS A 190 -6.18 1.42 -11.44
N ARG A 191 -5.07 2.17 -11.53
CA ARG A 191 -4.23 2.33 -12.75
C ARG A 191 -4.94 2.91 -13.98
N ALA A 192 -6.20 3.34 -13.83
CA ALA A 192 -6.89 4.10 -14.86
C ALA A 192 -6.16 5.42 -15.10
N THR A 193 -6.13 5.87 -16.36
CA THR A 193 -5.61 7.19 -16.72
C THR A 193 -6.37 8.25 -15.94
N ALA A 194 -5.64 9.11 -15.26
CA ALA A 194 -6.21 10.22 -14.50
C ALA A 194 -6.15 11.48 -15.37
N GLU A 195 -7.30 12.09 -15.61
CA GLU A 195 -7.37 13.36 -16.35
C GLU A 195 -6.89 14.51 -15.47
N TYR A 196 -7.33 14.50 -14.22
CA TYR A 196 -6.89 15.42 -13.18
C TYR A 196 -7.09 14.78 -11.80
N ALA A 197 -6.52 15.39 -10.78
CA ALA A 197 -6.85 15.09 -9.40
C ALA A 197 -7.17 16.36 -8.63
N SER A 198 -8.13 16.26 -7.71
CA SER A 198 -8.53 17.38 -6.88
C SER A 198 -8.37 17.04 -5.41
N VAL A 199 -8.16 18.07 -4.61
CA VAL A 199 -8.18 17.94 -3.16
C VAL A 199 -9.64 17.70 -2.75
N ALA A 200 -9.94 16.51 -2.23
CA ALA A 200 -11.16 16.27 -1.49
C ALA A 200 -11.18 17.20 -0.28
N SER A 201 -11.92 18.29 -0.39
CA SER A 201 -12.29 19.13 0.75
C SER A 201 -12.96 18.22 1.78
N THR A 202 -12.35 18.09 2.96
CA THR A 202 -12.83 17.25 4.07
C THR A 202 -14.27 17.57 4.48
N SER A 203 -14.81 18.72 4.10
CA SER A 203 -16.19 19.15 4.35
C SER A 203 -17.24 18.65 3.35
N ARG A 204 -16.85 17.99 2.23
CA ARG A 204 -17.79 17.66 1.13
C ARG A 204 -17.68 16.22 0.60
N LEU A 205 -17.02 15.31 1.31
CA LEU A 205 -17.16 13.86 1.07
C LEU A 205 -18.40 13.33 1.81
N ARG A 206 -19.58 13.91 1.52
CA ARG A 206 -20.86 13.28 1.85
C ARG A 206 -21.15 12.34 0.68
N TYR A 207 -20.72 11.08 0.80
CA TYR A 207 -20.99 10.07 -0.21
C TYR A 207 -22.51 9.87 -0.31
N SER A 208 -23.14 10.46 -1.32
CA SER A 208 -24.52 10.13 -1.69
C SER A 208 -24.50 8.79 -2.42
N TRP A 209 -24.54 7.70 -1.66
CA TRP A 209 -24.96 6.40 -2.18
C TRP A 209 -26.48 6.43 -2.25
N GLY A 210 -27.04 6.13 -3.42
CA GLY A 210 -28.50 6.08 -3.62
C GLY A 210 -29.11 5.09 -2.64
N GLU A 211 -29.98 5.61 -1.77
CA GLU A 211 -30.79 4.84 -0.85
C GLU A 211 -31.98 4.24 -1.59
N GLU A 212 -31.92 2.94 -1.86
CA GLU A 212 -33.12 2.10 -1.78
C GLU A 212 -32.82 0.94 -0.82
N GLY A 213 -33.29 1.13 0.42
CA GLY A 213 -33.71 0.05 1.32
C GLY A 213 -32.67 -1.02 1.70
N GLY A 214 -31.88 -0.76 2.74
CA GLY A 214 -31.18 -1.82 3.45
C GLY A 214 -29.98 -1.32 4.24
N SER A 215 -30.16 -1.12 5.54
CA SER A 215 -29.06 -0.91 6.49
C SER A 215 -28.20 -2.19 6.57
N CYS A 216 -27.21 -2.28 5.70
CA CYS A 216 -26.05 -3.15 5.85
C CYS A 216 -24.81 -2.28 5.81
N THR A 217 -24.06 -2.27 6.91
CA THR A 217 -22.72 -1.69 7.02
C THR A 217 -21.79 -2.50 6.11
N VAL A 218 -21.65 -2.09 4.84
CA VAL A 218 -20.74 -2.76 3.91
C VAL A 218 -19.33 -2.21 4.12
N LEU A 219 -18.54 -2.93 4.91
CA LEU A 219 -17.08 -2.99 4.76
C LEU A 219 -16.79 -3.56 3.36
N VAL A 220 -16.61 -2.69 2.36
CA VAL A 220 -16.09 -3.12 1.05
C VAL A 220 -14.58 -3.32 1.21
N VAL A 221 -14.20 -4.42 1.85
CA VAL A 221 -12.94 -5.09 1.57
C VAL A 221 -13.18 -5.82 0.26
N ARG A 222 -12.74 -5.23 -0.87
CA ARG A 222 -12.65 -6.02 -2.10
C ARG A 222 -11.62 -7.11 -1.84
N LYS A 223 -12.13 -8.32 -1.62
CA LYS A 223 -11.45 -9.59 -1.75
C LYS A 223 -10.87 -9.63 -3.17
N LEU A 224 -9.64 -9.15 -3.34
CA LEU A 224 -8.81 -9.61 -4.43
C LEU A 224 -8.54 -11.07 -4.07
N ASP A 225 -9.21 -11.98 -4.76
CA ASP A 225 -8.97 -13.40 -4.58
C ASP A 225 -7.46 -13.64 -4.69
N CYS A 226 -6.85 -14.20 -3.64
CA CYS A 226 -5.42 -14.52 -3.62
C CYS A 226 -5.01 -15.37 -4.85
N LEU A 227 -5.97 -16.07 -5.45
CA LEU A 227 -5.83 -16.82 -6.69
C LEU A 227 -5.50 -15.94 -7.90
N SER A 228 -5.99 -14.71 -7.99
CA SER A 228 -5.70 -13.81 -9.12
C SER A 228 -4.26 -13.31 -9.08
N VAL A 229 -3.76 -12.99 -7.87
CA VAL A 229 -2.38 -12.54 -7.67
C VAL A 229 -1.40 -13.70 -7.87
N LEU A 230 -1.74 -14.89 -7.38
CA LEU A 230 -0.98 -16.12 -7.64
C LEU A 230 -1.01 -16.52 -9.12
N ALA A 231 -2.11 -16.34 -9.83
CA ALA A 231 -2.21 -16.63 -11.26
C ALA A 231 -1.35 -15.67 -12.10
N VAL A 232 -1.29 -14.38 -11.75
CA VAL A 232 -0.42 -13.41 -12.42
C VAL A 232 1.06 -13.71 -12.13
N LEU A 233 1.41 -14.05 -10.89
CA LEU A 233 2.76 -14.46 -10.53
C LEU A 233 3.17 -15.77 -11.22
N ALA A 234 2.29 -16.77 -11.28
CA ALA A 234 2.53 -18.03 -11.98
C ALA A 234 2.72 -17.83 -13.49
N ALA A 235 1.92 -16.95 -14.11
CA ALA A 235 2.06 -16.62 -15.54
C ALA A 235 3.38 -15.88 -15.84
N CYS A 236 3.87 -15.03 -14.94
CA CYS A 236 5.18 -14.38 -15.09
C CYS A 236 6.36 -15.35 -14.94
N ILE A 237 6.23 -16.36 -14.07
CA ILE A 237 7.26 -17.39 -13.86
C ILE A 237 7.34 -18.32 -15.08
N THR A 238 6.20 -18.76 -15.64
CA THR A 238 6.18 -19.64 -16.82
C THR A 238 6.61 -18.94 -18.10
N ALA A 239 6.27 -17.66 -18.28
CA ALA A 239 6.74 -16.87 -19.42
C ALA A 239 8.26 -16.66 -19.43
N SER A 240 8.88 -16.54 -18.24
CA SER A 240 10.34 -16.40 -18.11
C SER A 240 11.09 -17.70 -18.37
N ALA A 241 10.47 -18.85 -18.09
CA ALA A 241 11.04 -20.17 -18.38
C ALA A 241 11.01 -20.51 -19.89
N ALA A 242 9.98 -20.06 -20.62
CA ALA A 242 9.83 -20.33 -22.05
C ALA A 242 10.82 -19.57 -22.94
N GLN A 243 11.31 -18.40 -22.52
CA GLN A 243 12.27 -17.59 -23.28
C GLN A 243 13.73 -18.06 -23.14
N GLY A 244 14.01 -19.01 -22.23
CA GLY A 244 15.35 -19.53 -21.97
C GLY A 244 15.75 -20.80 -22.74
N SER A 245 14.85 -21.37 -23.54
CA SER A 245 15.05 -22.68 -24.19
C SER A 245 15.32 -22.63 -25.70
N SER A 246 15.49 -21.43 -26.28
CA SER A 246 15.82 -21.24 -27.69
C SER A 246 17.17 -20.55 -27.84
N HIS A 247 18.25 -21.15 -27.35
CA HIS A 247 19.63 -20.81 -27.72
C HIS A 247 20.56 -21.99 -27.45
#